data_AF-A4V6W1-F1
#
_entry.id   AF-A4V6W1-F1
#
_cell.length_a   1.000
_cell.length_b   1.000
_cell.length_c   1.000
_cell.angle_alpha   90.00
_cell.angle_beta   90.00
_cell.angle_gamma   90.00
#
_symmetry.space_group_name_H-M   'P 1'
#
loop_
_entity.id
_entity.type
_entity.pdbx_description
1 polymer ?
#
loop_
_entity_poly.entity_id
_entity_poly.type
_entity_poly.pdbx_seq_one_letter_code
_entity_poly.pdbx_strand_id
1 'polypeptide(L)'
;MIPDFQRGHVWTHDQQAHYIENCLRGVVPVSGLLIQFNSASWNEIAKADTDLPPGLQCVDGLQRFTAITEFVKGNVKPFGFTAKELMGTAYCARKFYVKVAVYDFTSREQLLTQYLDLNAGGTPHSAKEIQRVRELLEQAKKVVAPN
;
A
#
# COMPACT_ATOMS: atom_id res chain seq x y z
N MET A 1 2.94 -1.22 9.85
CA MET A 1 2.70 -0.70 8.48
C MET A 1 2.92 -1.75 7.39
N ILE A 2 4.09 -2.39 7.28
CA ILE A 2 4.32 -3.44 6.26
C ILE A 2 4.02 -4.80 6.89
N PRO A 3 2.86 -5.42 6.61
CA PRO A 3 2.52 -6.73 7.17
C PRO A 3 3.29 -7.85 6.47
N ASP A 4 3.32 -9.01 7.09
CA ASP A 4 4.03 -10.20 6.59
C ASP A 4 3.53 -10.68 5.22
N PHE A 5 2.25 -10.54 4.90
CA PHE A 5 1.68 -10.92 3.60
C PHE A 5 2.01 -9.94 2.45
N GLN A 6 2.55 -8.76 2.75
CA GLN A 6 2.91 -7.78 1.73
C GLN A 6 4.18 -8.23 0.98
N ARG A 7 4.33 -7.80 -0.28
CA ARG A 7 5.60 -7.97 -1.00
C ARG A 7 6.66 -6.98 -0.53
N GLY A 8 7.92 -7.25 -0.89
CA GLY A 8 9.03 -6.32 -0.63
C GLY A 8 8.96 -5.04 -1.47
N HIS A 9 9.96 -4.16 -1.30
CA HIS A 9 10.16 -3.01 -2.18
C HIS A 9 10.77 -3.47 -3.51
N VAL A 10 9.95 -3.49 -4.56
CA VAL A 10 10.33 -4.05 -5.87
C VAL A 10 10.45 -2.98 -6.95
N TRP A 11 9.99 -1.75 -6.70
CA TRP A 11 10.26 -0.64 -7.62
C TRP A 11 11.70 -0.17 -7.53
N THR A 12 12.36 -0.13 -8.69
CA THR A 12 13.67 0.52 -8.83
C THR A 12 13.57 2.01 -8.55
N HIS A 13 14.71 2.66 -8.33
CA HIS A 13 14.76 4.11 -8.16
C HIS A 13 14.14 4.86 -9.34
N ASP A 14 14.45 4.44 -10.57
CA ASP A 14 13.89 5.02 -11.80
C ASP A 14 12.36 4.86 -11.88
N GLN A 15 11.82 3.71 -11.47
CA GLN A 15 10.38 3.48 -11.43
C GLN A 15 9.69 4.39 -10.40
N GLN A 16 10.31 4.58 -9.23
CA GLN A 16 9.81 5.51 -8.23
C GLN A 16 9.83 6.95 -8.75
N ALA A 17 10.94 7.40 -9.35
CA ALA A 17 11.05 8.73 -9.93
C ALA A 17 9.98 8.95 -11.01
N HIS A 18 9.86 8.02 -11.96
CA HIS A 18 8.89 8.10 -13.05
C HIS A 18 7.44 8.15 -12.56
N TYR A 19 7.09 7.39 -11.53
CA TYR A 19 5.78 7.47 -10.90
C TYR A 19 5.51 8.89 -10.34
N ILE A 20 6.45 9.46 -9.59
CA ILE A 20 6.29 10.81 -9.02
C ILE A 20 6.21 11.87 -10.11
N GLU A 21 7.02 11.78 -11.17
CA GLU A 21 6.92 12.69 -12.31
C GLU A 21 5.51 12.72 -12.91
N ASN A 22 4.90 11.55 -13.10
CA ASN A 22 3.56 11.45 -13.66
C ASN A 22 2.49 11.95 -12.68
N CYS A 23 2.67 11.76 -11.37
CA CYS A 23 1.83 12.40 -10.35
C CYS A 23 1.90 13.94 -10.45
N LEU A 24 3.12 14.50 -10.55
CA LEU A 24 3.33 15.95 -10.65
C LEU A 24 2.83 16.55 -11.98
N ARG A 25 2.83 15.77 -13.06
CA ARG A 25 2.20 16.14 -14.34
C ARG A 25 0.67 16.10 -14.30
N GLY A 26 0.08 15.46 -13.28
CA GLY A 26 -1.38 15.30 -13.17
C GLY A 26 -1.98 14.28 -14.15
N VAL A 27 -1.17 13.35 -14.68
CA VAL A 27 -1.60 12.37 -15.69
C VAL A 27 -1.92 10.99 -15.11
N VAL A 28 -1.66 10.78 -13.81
CA VAL A 28 -1.95 9.51 -13.13
C VAL A 28 -3.46 9.43 -12.84
N PRO A 29 -4.15 8.36 -13.27
CA PRO A 29 -5.56 8.17 -12.96
C PRO A 29 -5.77 7.98 -11.46
N VAL A 30 -6.99 8.25 -10.98
CA VAL A 30 -7.33 8.19 -9.55
C VAL A 30 -7.00 6.83 -8.91
N SER A 31 -7.18 5.72 -9.63
CA SER A 31 -6.81 4.37 -9.16
C SER A 31 -5.31 4.24 -8.90
N GLY A 32 -4.48 4.91 -9.70
CA GLY A 32 -3.04 5.00 -9.50
C GLY A 32 -2.64 5.81 -8.27
N LEU A 33 -3.51 6.69 -7.77
CA LEU A 33 -3.28 7.52 -6.57
C LEU A 33 -3.83 6.90 -5.27
N LEU A 34 -4.52 5.76 -5.36
CA LEU A 34 -5.13 5.09 -4.21
C LEU A 34 -4.09 4.26 -3.43
N ILE A 35 -4.04 4.44 -2.11
CA ILE A 35 -3.29 3.61 -1.17
C ILE A 35 -4.29 3.04 -0.17
N GLN A 36 -4.21 1.74 0.09
CA GLN A 36 -5.18 1.02 0.89
C GLN A 36 -4.52 0.42 2.12
N PHE A 37 -5.12 0.65 3.28
CA PHE A 37 -4.69 0.10 4.56
C PHE A 37 -5.82 -0.64 5.25
N ASN A 38 -5.46 -1.51 6.20
CA ASN A 38 -6.35 -2.04 7.20
C ASN A 38 -5.87 -1.63 8.60
N SER A 39 -6.78 -1.36 9.51
CA SER A 39 -6.50 -1.25 10.94
C SER A 39 -7.74 -1.70 11.69
N ALA A 40 -7.65 -2.82 12.41
CA ALA A 40 -8.79 -3.40 13.15
C ALA A 40 -9.42 -2.43 14.16
N SER A 41 -8.66 -1.43 14.61
CA SER A 41 -9.12 -0.39 15.53
C SER A 41 -9.39 0.96 14.84
N TRP A 42 -9.58 0.99 13.51
CA TRP A 42 -9.77 2.25 12.77
C TRP A 42 -11.08 2.95 13.13
N ASN A 43 -12.17 2.19 13.20
CA ASN A 43 -13.46 2.66 13.70
C ASN A 43 -13.53 2.27 15.18
N GLU A 44 -13.71 3.24 16.09
CA GLU A 44 -13.72 3.06 17.56
C GLU A 44 -14.89 2.22 18.10
N ILE A 45 -15.58 1.46 17.25
CA ILE A 45 -16.71 0.59 17.62
C ILE A 45 -16.13 -0.68 18.27
N ALA A 46 -15.81 -0.53 19.56
CA ALA A 46 -15.29 -1.53 20.48
C ALA A 46 -13.92 -2.12 20.08
N LYS A 47 -13.16 -2.57 21.09
CA LYS A 47 -12.10 -3.55 20.86
C LYS A 47 -12.79 -4.83 20.39
N ALA A 48 -13.12 -4.90 19.10
CA ALA A 48 -13.56 -6.14 18.51
C ALA A 48 -12.43 -7.15 18.73
N ASP A 49 -12.78 -8.33 19.24
CA ASP A 49 -11.85 -9.45 19.31
C ASP A 49 -11.24 -9.61 17.92
N THR A 50 -9.93 -9.45 17.84
CA THR A 50 -9.17 -9.39 16.59
C THR A 50 -7.95 -10.28 16.72
N ASP A 51 -7.68 -11.07 15.68
CA ASP A 51 -6.47 -11.89 15.54
C ASP A 51 -5.37 -11.14 14.76
N LEU A 52 -5.59 -9.87 14.46
CA LEU A 52 -4.66 -9.00 13.74
C LEU A 52 -3.73 -8.23 14.69
N PRO A 53 -2.49 -7.95 14.26
CA PRO A 53 -1.60 -7.08 15.02
C PRO A 53 -2.16 -5.64 15.07
N PRO A 54 -1.85 -4.87 16.12
CA PRO A 54 -2.32 -3.49 16.25
C PRO A 54 -1.70 -2.56 15.20
N GLY A 55 -2.45 -1.53 14.82
CA GLY A 55 -2.00 -0.43 13.94
C GLY A 55 -2.27 -0.66 12.45
N LEU A 56 -1.82 0.30 11.64
CA LEU A 56 -2.05 0.29 10.18
C LEU A 56 -1.22 -0.81 9.49
N GLN A 57 -1.88 -1.55 8.60
CA GLN A 57 -1.32 -2.57 7.72
C GLN A 57 -1.59 -2.20 6.26
N CYS A 58 -0.55 -2.04 5.44
CA CYS A 58 -0.69 -1.73 4.02
C CYS A 58 -1.19 -2.95 3.24
N VAL A 59 -2.37 -2.83 2.64
CA VAL A 59 -3.02 -3.86 1.82
C VAL A 59 -2.62 -3.69 0.36
N ASP A 60 -2.67 -2.45 -0.15
CA ASP A 60 -2.27 -2.11 -1.51
C ASP A 60 -1.59 -0.73 -1.54
N GLY A 61 -0.68 -0.55 -2.50
CA GLY A 61 -0.01 0.72 -2.74
C GLY A 61 1.33 0.89 -2.06
N LEU A 62 1.96 -0.18 -1.54
CA LEU A 62 3.26 -0.09 -0.86
C LEU A 62 4.32 0.67 -1.69
N GLN A 63 4.48 0.33 -2.97
CA GLN A 63 5.49 0.96 -3.82
C GLN A 63 5.22 2.46 -4.05
N ARG A 64 3.94 2.83 -4.18
CA ARG A 64 3.49 4.21 -4.35
C ARG A 64 3.73 5.02 -3.08
N PHE A 65 3.37 4.46 -1.93
CA PHE A 65 3.64 5.04 -0.62
C PHE A 65 5.13 5.24 -0.40
N THR A 66 5.96 4.23 -0.71
CA THR A 66 7.42 4.32 -0.62
C THR A 66 7.97 5.42 -1.54
N ALA A 67 7.59 5.44 -2.83
CA ALA A 67 8.05 6.46 -3.77
C ALA A 67 7.74 7.88 -3.29
N ILE A 68 6.54 8.11 -2.77
CA ILE A 68 6.12 9.42 -2.24
C ILE A 68 6.93 9.77 -0.99
N THR A 69 7.10 8.83 -0.08
CA THR A 69 7.88 9.02 1.16
C THR A 69 9.34 9.36 0.84
N GLU A 70 9.95 8.63 -0.10
CA GLU A 70 11.34 8.84 -0.50
C GLU A 70 11.52 10.12 -1.30
N PHE A 71 10.52 10.57 -2.06
CA PHE A 71 10.52 11.88 -2.70
C PHE A 71 10.49 13.02 -1.66
N VAL A 72 9.63 12.91 -0.65
CA VAL A 72 9.55 13.91 0.44
C VAL A 72 10.86 13.97 1.23
N LYS A 73 11.52 12.83 1.45
CA LYS A 73 12.86 12.77 2.08
C LYS A 73 13.99 13.30 1.19
N GLY A 74 13.76 13.44 -0.12
CA GLY A 74 14.77 13.88 -1.10
C GLY A 74 15.63 12.77 -1.70
N ASN A 75 15.31 11.50 -1.42
CA ASN A 75 16.01 10.33 -1.95
C ASN A 75 15.57 10.00 -3.38
N VAL A 76 14.29 10.22 -3.71
CA VAL A 76 13.76 10.17 -5.08
C VAL A 76 13.67 11.59 -5.62
N LYS A 77 14.20 11.81 -6.83
CA LYS A 77 14.31 13.13 -7.45
C LYS A 77 13.64 13.15 -8.83
N PRO A 78 12.31 13.30 -8.93
CA PRO A 78 11.63 13.44 -10.22
C PRO A 78 12.20 14.63 -10.98
N PHE A 79 12.45 14.49 -12.28
CA PHE A 79 13.12 15.51 -13.11
C PHE A 79 14.53 15.91 -12.62
N GLY A 80 15.14 15.13 -11.72
CA GLY A 80 16.41 15.48 -11.08
C GLY A 80 16.31 16.44 -9.90
N PHE A 81 15.11 16.86 -9.48
CA PHE A 81 14.90 17.83 -8.41
C PHE A 81 14.24 17.23 -7.16
N THR A 82 14.58 17.77 -6.00
CA THR A 82 13.93 17.47 -4.72
C THR A 82 12.58 18.19 -4.59
N ALA A 83 11.73 17.72 -3.66
CA ALA A 83 10.46 18.40 -3.35
C ALA A 83 10.65 19.88 -2.94
N LYS A 84 11.77 20.20 -2.28
CA LYS A 84 12.12 21.57 -1.86
C LYS A 84 12.45 22.46 -3.06
N GLU A 85 13.23 21.96 -4.02
CA GLU A 85 13.61 22.69 -5.23
C GLU A 85 12.43 22.92 -6.17
N LEU A 86 11.44 22.03 -6.16
CA LEU A 86 10.22 22.17 -6.96
C LEU A 86 9.18 23.12 -6.34
N MET A 87 9.42 23.66 -5.13
CA MET A 87 8.50 24.62 -4.53
C MET A 87 8.36 25.89 -5.39
N GLY A 88 7.14 26.39 -5.55
CA GLY A 88 6.85 27.56 -6.38
C GLY A 88 6.76 27.29 -7.88
N THR A 89 7.06 26.06 -8.34
CA THR A 89 7.00 25.69 -9.75
C THR A 89 5.63 25.11 -10.17
N ALA A 90 5.47 24.83 -11.47
CA ALA A 90 4.35 24.06 -12.00
C ALA A 90 4.24 22.66 -11.36
N TYR A 91 5.37 22.05 -10.99
CA TYR A 91 5.50 20.69 -10.48
C TYR A 91 5.64 20.62 -8.95
N CYS A 92 5.11 21.61 -8.24
CA CYS A 92 5.14 21.61 -6.78
C CYS A 92 4.28 20.46 -6.23
N ALA A 93 4.84 19.68 -5.29
CA ALA A 93 4.17 18.54 -4.66
C ALA A 93 2.81 18.88 -4.02
N ARG A 94 2.59 20.15 -3.62
CA ARG A 94 1.32 20.64 -3.08
C ARG A 94 0.16 20.59 -4.08
N LYS A 95 0.44 20.37 -5.36
CA LYS A 95 -0.55 20.35 -6.45
C LYS A 95 -1.15 18.98 -6.73
N PHE A 96 -0.62 17.90 -6.15
CA PHE A 96 -1.21 16.57 -6.26
C PHE A 96 -1.60 16.03 -4.89
N TYR A 97 -2.48 15.03 -4.90
CA TYR A 97 -2.95 14.35 -3.70
C TYR A 97 -2.89 12.83 -3.92
N VAL A 98 -2.94 12.09 -2.81
CA VAL A 98 -3.23 10.65 -2.82
C VAL A 98 -4.59 10.42 -2.18
N LYS A 99 -5.26 9.34 -2.60
CA LYS A 99 -6.44 8.85 -1.90
C LYS A 99 -5.99 7.76 -0.94
N VAL A 100 -6.49 7.84 0.29
CA VAL A 100 -6.23 6.82 1.31
C VAL A 100 -7.57 6.18 1.65
N ALA A 101 -7.65 4.86 1.50
CA ALA A 101 -8.74 4.04 2.02
C ALA A 101 -8.22 3.25 3.21
N VAL A 102 -9.00 3.23 4.30
CA VAL A 102 -8.69 2.43 5.48
C VAL A 102 -9.88 1.54 5.78
N TYR A 103 -9.63 0.23 5.78
CA TYR A 103 -10.56 -0.80 6.20
C TYR A 103 -10.35 -1.15 7.67
N ASP A 104 -11.34 -1.77 8.29
CA ASP A 104 -11.38 -2.15 9.69
C ASP A 104 -11.64 -3.65 9.87
N PHE A 105 -11.16 -4.49 8.95
CA PHE A 105 -11.21 -5.94 9.14
C PHE A 105 -10.52 -6.33 10.44
N THR A 106 -11.18 -7.18 11.21
CA THR A 106 -10.70 -7.72 12.49
C THR A 106 -10.23 -9.17 12.38
N SER A 107 -10.51 -9.83 11.25
CA SER A 107 -10.07 -11.19 10.95
C SER A 107 -8.93 -11.20 9.95
N ARG A 108 -7.87 -11.96 10.28
CA ARG A 108 -6.75 -12.21 9.39
C ARG A 108 -7.16 -12.94 8.12
N GLU A 109 -8.11 -13.86 8.20
CA GLU A 109 -8.65 -14.56 7.02
C GLU A 109 -9.29 -13.57 6.04
N GLN A 110 -10.17 -12.70 6.53
CA GLN A 110 -10.85 -11.69 5.70
C GLN A 110 -9.84 -10.73 5.06
N LEU A 111 -8.86 -10.26 5.84
CA LEU A 111 -7.83 -9.36 5.36
C LEU A 111 -6.96 -10.00 4.27
N LEU A 112 -6.55 -11.26 4.44
CA LEU A 112 -5.74 -11.98 3.47
C LEU A 112 -6.54 -12.29 2.19
N THR A 113 -7.84 -12.60 2.33
CA THR A 113 -8.74 -12.81 1.19
C THR A 113 -8.85 -11.53 0.37
N GLN A 114 -9.10 -10.39 1.01
CA GLN A 114 -9.13 -9.09 0.34
C GLN A 114 -7.80 -8.77 -0.36
N TYR A 115 -6.66 -9.03 0.29
CA TYR A 115 -5.35 -8.82 -0.34
C TYR A 115 -5.19 -9.66 -1.61
N LEU A 116 -5.59 -10.93 -1.58
CA LEU A 116 -5.52 -11.81 -2.74
C LEU A 116 -6.45 -11.34 -3.87
N ASP A 117 -7.68 -10.98 -3.56
CA ASP A 117 -8.65 -10.48 -4.55
C ASP A 117 -8.14 -9.23 -5.27
N LEU A 118 -7.50 -8.32 -4.54
CA LEU A 118 -6.93 -7.09 -5.09
C LEU A 118 -5.66 -7.33 -5.92
N ASN A 119 -4.76 -8.21 -5.48
CA ASN A 119 -3.40 -8.30 -6.02
C ASN A 119 -3.16 -9.52 -6.93
N ALA A 120 -4.12 -10.46 -6.99
CA ALA A 120 -4.09 -11.58 -7.93
C ALA A 120 -4.95 -11.33 -9.18
N GLY A 121 -5.91 -10.38 -9.14
CA GLY A 121 -6.65 -9.93 -10.31
C GLY A 121 -5.86 -8.90 -11.14
N GLY A 122 -5.94 -8.97 -12.49
CA GLY A 122 -5.28 -8.00 -13.38
C GLY A 122 -3.81 -8.34 -13.69
N THR A 123 -2.89 -7.36 -13.64
CA THR A 123 -1.44 -7.59 -13.73
C THR A 123 -0.94 -8.10 -12.38
N PRO A 124 -0.75 -9.42 -12.20
CA PRO A 124 -0.64 -10.01 -10.88
C PRO A 124 0.71 -9.70 -10.24
N HIS A 125 0.75 -9.70 -8.90
CA HIS A 125 2.02 -9.97 -8.20
C HIS A 125 2.61 -11.32 -8.67
N SER A 126 3.90 -11.54 -8.43
CA SER A 126 4.54 -12.76 -8.92
C SER A 126 3.85 -14.02 -8.37
N ALA A 127 3.83 -15.11 -9.15
CA ALA A 127 3.18 -16.35 -8.73
C ALA A 127 3.73 -16.87 -7.39
N LYS A 128 5.03 -16.68 -7.13
CA LYS A 128 5.68 -17.01 -5.86
C LYS A 128 5.11 -16.20 -4.68
N GLU A 129 4.89 -14.90 -4.88
CA GLU A 129 4.29 -14.03 -3.85
C GLU A 129 2.83 -14.43 -3.57
N ILE A 130 2.05 -14.69 -4.63
CA ILE A 130 0.66 -15.13 -4.50
C ILE A 130 0.57 -16.46 -3.75
N GLN A 131 1.42 -17.43 -4.08
CA GLN A 131 1.41 -18.74 -3.43
C GLN A 131 1.73 -18.65 -1.93
N ARG A 132 2.73 -17.85 -1.55
CA ARG A 132 3.07 -17.60 -0.15
C ARG A 132 1.90 -17.03 0.65
N VAL A 133 1.13 -16.12 0.06
CA VAL A 133 -0.03 -15.53 0.75
C VAL A 133 -1.19 -16.51 0.86
N ARG A 134 -1.38 -17.40 -0.12
CA ARG A 134 -2.33 -18.52 0.00
C ARG A 134 -2.00 -19.45 1.16
N GLU A 135 -0.73 -19.75 1.38
CA GLU A 135 -0.28 -20.55 2.53
C GLU A 135 -0.58 -19.86 3.88
N LEU A 136 -0.38 -18.53 3.95
CA LEU A 136 -0.77 -17.74 5.13
C LEU A 136 -2.29 -17.75 5.36
N LEU A 137 -3.10 -17.74 4.30
CA LEU A 137 -4.57 -17.81 4.40
C LEU A 137 -5.02 -19.15 4.99
N GLU A 138 -4.44 -20.26 4.52
CA GLU A 138 -4.78 -21.59 5.05
C GLU A 138 -4.36 -21.77 6.52
N GLN A 139 -3.27 -21.11 6.94
CA GLN A 139 -2.90 -21.05 8.36
C GLN A 139 -3.93 -20.24 9.17
N ALA A 140 -4.36 -19.08 8.67
CA ALA A 140 -5.36 -18.24 9.33
C ALA A 140 -6.69 -18.98 9.54
N LYS A 141 -7.18 -19.73 8.54
CA LYS A 141 -8.40 -20.53 8.65
C LYS A 141 -8.36 -21.58 9.76
N LYS A 142 -7.20 -22.22 9.99
CA LYS A 142 -7.02 -23.24 11.02
C LYS A 142 -7.06 -22.68 12.43
N VAL A 143 -6.72 -21.41 12.62
CA VAL A 143 -6.74 -20.75 13.94
C VAL A 143 -8.18 -20.47 14.40
N VAL A 144 -9.12 -20.29 13.46
CA VAL A 144 -10.52 -19.97 13.74
C VAL A 144 -11.38 -21.23 13.95
N ALA A 145 -10.95 -22.39 13.46
CA ALA A 145 -11.68 -23.65 13.66
C ALA A 145 -11.47 -24.17 15.11
N PRO A 146 -12.53 -24.34 15.92
CA PRO A 146 -12.40 -25.04 17.19
C PRO A 146 -12.06 -26.51 16.93
N ASN A 147 -11.16 -27.07 17.73
CA ASN A 147 -11.00 -28.53 17.86
C ASN A 147 -12.32 -29.19 18.28
#